data_AF-A0A3P8QKN7-F1
#
_entry.id   AF-A0A3P8QKN7-F1
#
_cell.length_a   1.000
_cell.length_b   1.000
_cell.length_c   1.000
_cell.angle_alpha   90.00
_cell.angle_beta   90.00
_cell.angle_gamma   90.00
#
_symmetry.space_group_name_H-M   'P 1'
#
loop_
_entity.id
_entity.type
_entity.pdbx_description
1 polymer ?
#
loop_
_entity_poly.entity_id
_entity_poly.type
_entity_poly.pdbx_seq_one_letter_code
_entity_poly.pdbx_strand_id
1 'polypeptide(L)'
;MSAKKGNIKIANYTDWMSQLPSELWTIPLFKLAIPGSHDSVSYDLDASSAIIEPDNLKRFSWIYCLRRIVRTWGMTQEYNITMQLEAGVRYFDLRIARKRNDHHPTRLYFYHGLYTSTDVETVLGEIHAWTVAHPKEVIILAFSNFNGFEKNIKDKLHNHLIGFIKTMFGSTLVPPGIPTLQNCWDQGKNVIVSYDYPANYHPEMWKKITYYYANSMDRAQVKSKISEALGKEKTSNYFFVCGLNMTLPADHRILIYILRLCDSFPNVIRRGLPKLLKWLKQQSGVNIVASDLATRKDFVSTVVELNSALMKP
;
A
#
# COMPACT_ATOMS: atom_id res chain seq x y z
N MET A 1 1.40 29.25 26.92
CA MET A 1 2.79 28.91 26.54
C MET A 1 2.73 27.79 25.50
N SER A 2 3.10 28.06 24.26
CA SER A 2 3.13 27.04 23.20
C SER A 2 4.35 26.16 23.44
N ALA A 3 4.15 24.93 23.93
CA ALA A 3 5.21 23.94 23.97
C ALA A 3 5.74 23.79 22.53
N LYS A 4 7.05 24.02 22.34
CA LYS A 4 7.70 23.75 21.07
C LYS A 4 7.56 22.24 20.83
N LYS A 5 6.59 21.83 19.99
CA LYS A 5 6.55 20.47 19.45
C LYS A 5 7.95 20.18 18.91
N GLY A 6 8.61 19.15 19.43
CA GLY A 6 9.89 18.72 18.89
C GLY A 6 9.74 18.49 17.39
N ASN A 7 10.65 19.02 16.59
CA ASN A 7 10.66 18.73 15.16
C ASN A 7 11.43 17.43 14.93
N ILE A 8 10.78 16.41 14.37
CA ILE A 8 11.48 15.22 13.88
C ILE A 8 12.41 15.65 12.74
N LYS A 9 13.71 15.39 12.88
CA LYS A 9 14.71 15.63 11.82
C LYS A 9 15.15 14.29 11.25
N ILE A 10 14.74 14.01 10.01
CA ILE A 10 15.16 12.82 9.26
C ILE A 10 16.20 13.27 8.22
N ALA A 11 17.37 12.62 8.22
CA ALA A 11 18.43 12.92 7.25
C ALA A 11 18.18 12.22 5.90
N ASN A 12 17.70 10.99 5.96
CA ASN A 12 17.29 10.20 4.80
C ASN A 12 16.06 9.35 5.16
N TYR A 13 15.11 9.22 4.23
CA TYR A 13 13.89 8.44 4.46
C TYR A 13 14.06 6.93 4.24
N THR A 14 15.19 6.44 3.72
CA THR A 14 15.45 4.99 3.62
C THR A 14 15.38 4.29 4.99
N ASP A 15 15.81 4.94 6.07
CA ASP A 15 15.87 4.34 7.42
C ASP A 15 15.17 5.22 8.46
N TRP A 16 14.02 5.80 8.11
CA TRP A 16 13.39 6.84 8.93
C TRP A 16 12.86 6.33 10.28
N MET A 17 12.44 5.06 10.39
CA MET A 17 11.92 4.52 11.66
C MET A 17 13.04 4.43 12.70
N SER A 18 14.23 4.02 12.28
CA SER A 18 15.42 3.97 13.15
C SER A 18 15.89 5.35 13.63
N GLN A 19 15.56 6.41 12.88
CA GLN A 19 15.90 7.81 13.17
C GLN A 19 14.84 8.52 14.03
N LEU A 20 13.70 7.88 14.32
CA LEU A 20 12.72 8.46 15.22
C LEU A 20 13.31 8.67 16.62
N PRO A 21 12.86 9.69 17.36
CA PRO A 21 13.21 9.85 18.78
C PRO A 21 12.84 8.60 19.59
N SER A 22 13.68 8.28 20.58
CA SER A 22 13.54 7.05 21.40
C SER A 22 12.20 6.93 22.11
N GLU A 23 11.57 8.05 22.43
CA GLU A 23 10.25 8.18 23.03
C GLU A 23 9.14 7.57 22.16
N LEU A 24 9.37 7.49 20.83
CA LEU A 24 8.45 6.89 19.88
C LEU A 24 8.69 5.39 19.69
N TRP A 25 9.83 4.85 20.12
CA TRP A 25 10.16 3.44 19.89
C TRP A 25 9.29 2.47 20.70
N THR A 26 8.78 2.92 21.85
CA THR A 26 7.86 2.16 22.71
C THR A 26 6.40 2.41 22.40
N ILE A 27 6.08 3.31 21.47
CA ILE A 27 4.70 3.57 21.06
C ILE A 27 4.22 2.41 20.16
N PRO A 28 2.99 1.89 20.37
CA PRO A 28 2.44 0.87 19.47
C PRO A 28 2.46 1.32 18.01
N LEU A 29 2.88 0.44 17.10
CA LEU A 29 3.06 0.77 15.68
C LEU A 29 1.79 1.33 15.03
N PHE A 30 0.61 0.82 15.42
CA PHE A 30 -0.69 1.32 14.92
C PHE A 30 -1.07 2.72 15.46
N LYS A 31 -0.25 3.33 16.32
CA LYS A 31 -0.38 4.75 16.71
C LYS A 31 0.58 5.65 15.94
N LEU A 32 1.58 5.10 15.24
CA LEU A 32 2.47 5.85 14.38
C LEU A 32 1.79 6.20 13.06
N ALA A 33 2.15 7.34 12.51
CA ALA A 33 1.86 7.74 11.15
C ALA A 33 2.85 7.02 10.20
N ILE A 34 2.33 6.09 9.39
CA ILE A 34 3.14 5.22 8.51
C ILE A 34 2.80 5.51 7.04
N PRO A 35 3.76 5.92 6.19
CA PRO A 35 3.55 6.14 4.76
C PRO A 35 3.34 4.81 4.01
N GLY A 36 2.33 4.77 3.14
CA GLY A 36 1.96 3.62 2.35
C GLY A 36 1.75 3.94 0.87
N SER A 37 1.84 2.93 0.02
CA SER A 37 1.48 3.02 -1.39
C SER A 37 0.22 2.21 -1.70
N HIS A 38 -0.70 2.83 -2.43
CA HIS A 38 -1.91 2.19 -2.96
C HIS A 38 -1.60 1.48 -4.27
N ASP A 39 -2.11 0.25 -4.47
CA ASP A 39 -1.82 -0.59 -5.64
C ASP A 39 -0.31 -0.61 -5.96
N SER A 40 0.50 -1.03 -4.98
CA SER A 40 1.94 -0.74 -4.91
C SER A 40 2.76 -1.20 -6.11
N VAL A 41 2.31 -2.23 -6.84
CA VAL A 41 3.02 -2.83 -7.98
C VAL A 41 2.44 -2.39 -9.33
N SER A 42 1.55 -1.39 -9.35
CA SER A 42 0.95 -0.88 -10.60
C SER A 42 1.93 -0.18 -11.55
N TYR A 43 3.17 0.08 -11.10
CA TYR A 43 4.25 0.57 -11.98
C TYR A 43 4.60 -0.45 -13.09
N ASP A 44 4.36 -1.74 -12.83
CA ASP A 44 4.71 -2.85 -13.72
C ASP A 44 3.52 -3.40 -14.51
N LEU A 45 2.43 -2.63 -14.66
CA LEU A 45 1.28 -3.05 -15.46
C LEU A 45 1.67 -3.32 -16.91
N ASP A 46 1.36 -4.52 -17.38
CA ASP A 46 1.70 -5.04 -18.70
C ASP A 46 0.59 -4.76 -19.70
N ALA A 47 0.83 -3.85 -20.65
CA ALA A 47 -0.11 -3.53 -21.73
C ALA A 47 -0.28 -4.68 -22.75
N SER A 48 0.59 -5.69 -22.73
CA SER A 48 0.46 -6.90 -23.53
C SER A 48 -0.38 -7.99 -22.85
N SER A 49 -0.68 -7.83 -21.55
CA SER A 49 -1.56 -8.72 -20.81
C SER A 49 -3.04 -8.51 -21.15
N ALA A 50 -3.92 -9.40 -20.67
CA ALA A 50 -5.35 -9.24 -20.85
C ALA A 50 -5.94 -8.23 -19.83
N ILE A 51 -6.97 -7.49 -20.25
CA ILE A 51 -7.78 -6.67 -19.36
C ILE A 51 -8.56 -7.61 -18.43
N ILE A 52 -8.39 -7.41 -17.12
CA ILE A 52 -9.07 -8.17 -16.07
C ILE A 52 -10.07 -7.34 -15.29
N GLU A 53 -9.96 -6.02 -15.32
CA GLU A 53 -10.91 -5.11 -14.72
C GLU A 53 -10.90 -3.79 -15.52
N PRO A 54 -12.02 -3.08 -15.59
CA PRO A 54 -13.37 -3.52 -15.21
C PRO A 54 -13.96 -4.56 -16.17
N ASP A 55 -14.97 -5.32 -15.72
CA ASP A 55 -15.58 -6.45 -16.45
C ASP A 55 -16.09 -6.10 -17.85
N ASN A 56 -16.69 -4.92 -18.01
CA ASN A 56 -17.22 -4.43 -19.27
C ASN A 56 -16.16 -4.23 -20.37
N LEU A 57 -14.88 -4.07 -19.98
CA LEU A 57 -13.77 -3.91 -20.91
C LEU A 57 -13.07 -5.24 -21.26
N LYS A 58 -13.29 -6.32 -20.51
CA LYS A 58 -12.68 -7.64 -20.75
C LYS A 58 -12.89 -8.14 -22.18
N ARG A 59 -14.12 -8.01 -22.70
CA ARG A 59 -14.49 -8.44 -24.07
C ARG A 59 -13.73 -7.71 -25.18
N PHE A 60 -13.16 -6.55 -24.87
CA PHE A 60 -12.38 -5.72 -25.79
C PHE A 60 -10.87 -5.85 -25.57
N SER A 61 -10.43 -6.82 -24.76
CA SER A 61 -9.00 -7.01 -24.44
C SER A 61 -8.12 -7.32 -25.65
N TRP A 62 -8.69 -7.73 -26.78
CA TRP A 62 -7.96 -7.93 -28.03
C TRP A 62 -7.47 -6.60 -28.65
N ILE A 63 -8.08 -5.47 -28.28
CA ILE A 63 -7.70 -4.14 -28.78
C ILE A 63 -6.49 -3.61 -28.00
N TYR A 64 -5.30 -3.66 -28.62
CA TYR A 64 -4.06 -3.21 -27.99
C TYR A 64 -4.09 -1.75 -27.50
N CYS A 65 -4.67 -0.83 -28.29
CA CYS A 65 -4.78 0.58 -27.90
C CYS A 65 -5.63 0.76 -26.63
N LEU A 66 -6.69 -0.04 -26.44
CA LEU A 66 -7.49 0.00 -25.23
C LEU A 66 -6.67 -0.43 -24.02
N ARG A 67 -5.84 -1.48 -24.15
CA ARG A 67 -4.94 -1.92 -23.08
C ARG A 67 -3.94 -0.84 -22.69
N ARG A 68 -3.41 -0.09 -23.65
CA ARG A 68 -2.55 1.09 -23.36
C ARG A 68 -3.29 2.16 -22.56
N ILE A 69 -4.55 2.43 -22.89
CA ILE A 69 -5.39 3.38 -22.13
C ILE A 69 -5.61 2.87 -20.71
N VAL A 70 -5.99 1.59 -20.54
CA VAL A 70 -6.17 0.97 -19.21
C VAL A 70 -4.87 1.08 -18.40
N ARG A 71 -3.71 0.80 -18.99
CA ARG A 71 -2.42 0.98 -18.33
C ARG A 71 -2.19 2.42 -17.88
N THR A 72 -2.39 3.40 -18.76
CA THR A 72 -2.19 4.84 -18.45
C THR A 72 -3.08 5.32 -17.31
N TRP A 73 -4.28 4.76 -17.17
CA TRP A 73 -5.25 5.16 -16.17
C TRP A 73 -5.29 4.27 -14.91
N GLY A 74 -4.69 3.08 -14.97
CA GLY A 74 -4.55 2.15 -13.86
C GLY A 74 -3.20 2.21 -13.13
N MET A 75 -2.21 2.89 -13.69
CA MET A 75 -0.91 3.08 -13.04
C MET A 75 -1.01 4.10 -11.90
N THR A 76 -0.89 3.62 -10.66
CA THR A 76 -0.92 4.43 -9.43
C THR A 76 0.47 4.75 -8.90
N GLN A 77 1.49 3.95 -9.24
CA GLN A 77 2.89 4.16 -8.85
C GLN A 77 3.77 4.27 -10.11
N GLU A 78 4.78 5.16 -10.07
CA GLU A 78 5.74 5.35 -11.17
C GLU A 78 7.07 4.63 -10.93
N TYR A 79 7.36 4.31 -9.67
CA TYR A 79 8.64 3.78 -9.22
C TYR A 79 8.47 2.33 -8.75
N ASN A 80 9.52 1.53 -8.96
CA ASN A 80 9.51 0.12 -8.56
C ASN A 80 9.47 -0.05 -7.03
N ILE A 81 9.30 -1.30 -6.57
CA ILE A 81 9.07 -1.58 -5.15
C ILE A 81 10.26 -1.17 -4.28
N THR A 82 11.50 -1.43 -4.74
CA THR A 82 12.73 -1.04 -4.04
C THR A 82 12.83 0.47 -3.94
N MET A 83 12.57 1.21 -5.02
CA MET A 83 12.56 2.67 -5.00
C MET A 83 11.48 3.24 -4.07
N GLN A 84 10.33 2.56 -3.90
CA GLN A 84 9.33 2.94 -2.91
C GLN A 84 9.84 2.72 -1.47
N LEU A 85 10.49 1.59 -1.20
CA LEU A 85 11.11 1.29 0.09
C LEU A 85 12.20 2.32 0.45
N GLU A 86 13.09 2.64 -0.51
CA GLU A 86 14.13 3.67 -0.39
C GLU A 86 13.54 5.06 -0.14
N ALA A 87 12.42 5.39 -0.78
CA ALA A 87 11.74 6.66 -0.56
C ALA A 87 11.10 6.76 0.84
N GLY A 88 11.03 5.66 1.60
CA GLY A 88 10.51 5.59 2.97
C GLY A 88 9.10 5.02 3.10
N VAL A 89 8.53 4.43 2.04
CA VAL A 89 7.24 3.73 2.11
C VAL A 89 7.38 2.46 2.97
N ARG A 90 6.42 2.20 3.85
CA ARG A 90 6.42 1.06 4.79
C ARG A 90 5.13 0.25 4.78
N TYR A 91 4.09 0.70 4.08
CA TYR A 91 2.88 -0.09 3.84
C TYR A 91 2.68 -0.31 2.34
N PHE A 92 2.38 -1.54 1.95
CA PHE A 92 2.19 -1.94 0.56
C PHE A 92 0.84 -2.64 0.37
N ASP A 93 -0.01 -2.07 -0.48
CA ASP A 93 -1.27 -2.67 -0.93
C ASP A 93 -1.00 -3.62 -2.10
N LEU A 94 -1.08 -4.92 -1.83
CA LEU A 94 -0.70 -6.00 -2.74
C LEU A 94 -1.94 -6.78 -3.19
N ARG A 95 -2.47 -6.41 -4.36
CA ARG A 95 -3.58 -7.14 -5.00
C ARG A 95 -3.06 -8.30 -5.81
N ILE A 96 -3.55 -9.50 -5.53
CA ILE A 96 -3.01 -10.75 -6.08
C ILE A 96 -3.96 -11.33 -7.13
N ALA A 97 -3.42 -11.74 -8.27
CA ALA A 97 -4.18 -12.38 -9.32
C ALA A 97 -3.52 -13.65 -9.85
N ARG A 98 -4.35 -14.57 -10.33
CA ARG A 98 -3.96 -15.74 -11.10
C ARG A 98 -4.41 -15.57 -12.56
N LYS A 99 -3.47 -15.71 -13.50
CA LYS A 99 -3.76 -15.77 -14.94
C LYS A 99 -4.44 -17.12 -15.26
N ARG A 100 -5.59 -17.08 -15.95
CA ARG A 100 -6.41 -18.27 -16.25
C ARG A 100 -5.68 -19.39 -16.99
N ASN A 101 -4.80 -19.05 -17.94
CA ASN A 101 -4.12 -20.00 -18.83
C ASN A 101 -2.60 -20.06 -18.60
N ASP A 102 -2.15 -19.71 -17.40
CA ASP A 102 -0.72 -19.70 -17.13
C ASP A 102 -0.21 -21.13 -16.91
N HIS A 103 0.84 -21.49 -17.64
CA HIS A 103 1.38 -22.86 -17.66
C HIS A 103 2.01 -23.28 -16.33
N HIS A 104 2.41 -22.33 -15.49
CA HIS A 104 2.96 -22.61 -14.17
C HIS A 104 1.82 -22.76 -13.15
N PRO A 105 1.70 -23.88 -12.43
CA PRO A 105 0.50 -24.24 -11.69
C PRO A 105 0.16 -23.32 -10.51
N THR A 106 1.15 -22.59 -9.99
CA THR A 106 1.01 -21.74 -8.80
C THR A 106 1.52 -20.31 -9.00
N ARG A 107 1.88 -19.93 -10.23
CA ARG A 107 2.41 -18.58 -10.47
C ARG A 107 1.32 -17.53 -10.28
N LEU A 108 1.63 -16.52 -9.50
CA LEU A 108 0.75 -15.40 -9.17
C LEU A 108 1.35 -14.10 -9.68
N TYR A 109 0.49 -13.14 -9.95
CA TYR A 109 0.84 -11.80 -10.43
C TYR A 109 0.17 -10.76 -9.55
N PHE A 110 0.64 -9.52 -9.63
CA PHE A 110 -0.13 -8.38 -9.14
C PHE A 110 -1.03 -7.86 -10.24
N TYR A 111 -1.95 -6.98 -9.86
CA TYR A 111 -2.88 -6.45 -10.84
C TYR A 111 -3.55 -5.14 -10.45
N HIS A 112 -3.91 -4.36 -11.47
CA HIS A 112 -4.86 -3.25 -11.37
C HIS A 112 -5.36 -2.93 -12.79
N GLY A 113 -6.54 -3.42 -13.15
CA GLY A 113 -7.07 -3.38 -14.52
C GLY A 113 -6.38 -4.32 -15.52
N LEU A 114 -5.05 -4.40 -15.46
CA LEU A 114 -4.17 -5.32 -16.18
C LEU A 114 -3.35 -6.14 -15.18
N TYR A 115 -2.71 -7.22 -15.65
CA TYR A 115 -1.71 -7.94 -14.86
C TYR A 115 -0.37 -7.19 -14.86
N THR A 116 0.46 -7.47 -13.87
CA THR A 116 1.89 -7.13 -13.95
C THR A 116 2.68 -8.06 -14.86
N SER A 117 3.80 -7.57 -15.35
CA SER A 117 4.78 -8.36 -16.10
C SER A 117 5.48 -9.35 -15.16
N THR A 118 5.90 -8.85 -14.00
CA THR A 118 6.65 -9.53 -12.95
C THR A 118 5.69 -10.29 -12.03
N ASP A 119 6.08 -11.50 -11.65
CA ASP A 119 5.32 -12.35 -10.75
C ASP A 119 5.51 -11.95 -9.26
N VAL A 120 4.63 -12.47 -8.41
CA VAL A 120 4.61 -12.16 -6.98
C VAL A 120 5.87 -12.59 -6.26
N GLU A 121 6.42 -13.77 -6.57
CA GLU A 121 7.57 -14.32 -5.87
C GLU A 121 8.83 -13.48 -6.13
N THR A 122 9.01 -13.02 -7.36
CA THR A 122 10.12 -12.13 -7.73
C THR A 122 10.09 -10.82 -6.94
N VAL A 123 8.94 -10.12 -6.89
CA VAL A 123 8.80 -8.86 -6.14
C VAL A 123 8.98 -9.07 -4.62
N LEU A 124 8.46 -10.18 -4.07
CA LEU A 124 8.68 -10.52 -2.67
C LEU A 124 10.15 -10.81 -2.37
N GLY A 125 10.91 -11.34 -3.34
CA GLY A 125 12.37 -11.48 -3.25
C GLY A 125 13.08 -10.14 -3.11
N GLU A 126 12.69 -9.13 -3.89
CA GLU A 126 13.24 -7.77 -3.80
C GLU A 126 12.93 -7.12 -2.45
N ILE A 127 11.69 -7.25 -1.97
CA ILE A 127 11.28 -6.77 -0.65
C ILE A 127 12.08 -7.48 0.44
N HIS A 128 12.24 -8.80 0.36
CA HIS A 128 13.01 -9.57 1.33
C HIS A 128 14.46 -9.11 1.41
N ALA A 129 15.15 -9.00 0.27
CA ALA A 129 16.52 -8.52 0.23
C ALA A 129 16.67 -7.15 0.91
N TRP A 130 15.71 -6.25 0.69
CA TRP A 130 15.68 -4.96 1.37
C TRP A 130 15.45 -5.10 2.88
N THR A 131 14.48 -5.89 3.33
CA THR A 131 14.21 -6.07 4.77
C THR A 131 15.39 -6.66 5.55
N VAL A 132 16.23 -7.47 4.90
CA VAL A 132 17.47 -8.00 5.49
C VAL A 132 18.52 -6.89 5.66
N ALA A 133 18.63 -5.99 4.68
CA ALA A 133 19.56 -4.85 4.73
C ALA A 133 19.10 -3.75 5.71
N HIS A 134 17.80 -3.66 5.99
CA HIS A 134 17.18 -2.62 6.82
C HIS A 134 16.45 -3.21 8.04
N PRO A 135 17.14 -3.89 8.98
CA PRO A 135 16.51 -4.64 10.07
C PRO A 135 15.75 -3.77 11.07
N LYS A 136 16.00 -2.45 11.10
CA LYS A 136 15.30 -1.50 11.98
C LYS A 136 14.06 -0.87 11.34
N GLU A 137 13.74 -1.20 10.10
CA GLU A 137 12.59 -0.67 9.40
C GLU A 137 11.48 -1.72 9.35
N VAL A 138 10.35 -1.43 9.99
CA VAL A 138 9.19 -2.34 9.99
C VAL A 138 8.29 -2.07 8.79
N ILE A 139 8.05 -3.09 7.96
CA ILE A 139 7.16 -3.01 6.80
C ILE A 139 5.86 -3.78 7.01
N ILE A 140 4.80 -3.36 6.30
CA ILE A 140 3.48 -3.96 6.30
C ILE A 140 3.11 -4.36 4.87
N LEU A 141 3.02 -5.66 4.62
CA LEU A 141 2.62 -6.24 3.34
C LEU A 141 1.15 -6.68 3.45
N ALA A 142 0.25 -5.99 2.75
CA ALA A 142 -1.18 -6.27 2.79
C ALA A 142 -1.64 -7.01 1.52
N PHE A 143 -1.77 -8.33 1.62
CA PHE A 143 -2.23 -9.20 0.54
C PHE A 143 -3.75 -9.25 0.54
N SER A 144 -4.35 -8.80 -0.57
CA SER A 144 -5.81 -8.71 -0.69
C SER A 144 -6.30 -8.93 -2.12
N ASN A 145 -7.62 -8.83 -2.30
CA ASN A 145 -8.29 -8.81 -3.60
C ASN A 145 -7.88 -9.98 -4.51
N PHE A 146 -7.87 -11.21 -4.00
CA PHE A 146 -7.44 -12.39 -4.74
C PHE A 146 -8.32 -12.68 -5.98
N ASN A 147 -7.83 -12.34 -7.18
CA ASN A 147 -8.53 -12.50 -8.45
C ASN A 147 -8.09 -13.77 -9.20
N GLY A 148 -9.02 -14.49 -9.83
CA GLY A 148 -8.70 -15.73 -10.57
C GLY A 148 -8.43 -16.95 -9.68
N PHE A 149 -8.75 -16.88 -8.38
CA PHE A 149 -8.66 -18.00 -7.45
C PHE A 149 -9.90 -18.89 -7.56
N GLU A 150 -9.97 -19.69 -8.63
CA GLU A 150 -11.10 -20.57 -8.94
C GLU A 150 -11.27 -21.68 -7.87
N LYS A 151 -12.51 -22.13 -7.64
CA LYS A 151 -12.88 -23.01 -6.51
C LYS A 151 -12.01 -24.27 -6.37
N ASN A 152 -11.59 -24.86 -7.48
CA ASN A 152 -10.79 -26.09 -7.54
C ASN A 152 -9.29 -25.89 -7.28
N ILE A 153 -8.76 -24.67 -7.43
CA ILE A 153 -7.32 -24.36 -7.25
C ILE A 153 -7.06 -23.34 -6.15
N LYS A 154 -8.10 -22.66 -5.64
CA LYS A 154 -8.02 -21.58 -4.66
C LYS A 154 -7.16 -21.93 -3.44
N ASP A 155 -7.45 -23.03 -2.76
CA ASP A 155 -6.73 -23.38 -1.52
C ASP A 155 -5.27 -23.74 -1.81
N LYS A 156 -5.00 -24.39 -2.96
CA LYS A 156 -3.63 -24.65 -3.43
C LYS A 156 -2.85 -23.34 -3.64
N LEU A 157 -3.47 -22.34 -4.26
CA LEU A 157 -2.82 -21.04 -4.51
C LEU A 157 -2.57 -20.28 -3.20
N HIS A 158 -3.52 -20.25 -2.27
CA HIS A 158 -3.32 -19.63 -0.97
C HIS A 158 -2.24 -20.34 -0.16
N ASN A 159 -2.27 -21.67 -0.09
CA ASN A 159 -1.24 -22.47 0.59
C ASN A 159 0.15 -22.25 0.00
N HIS A 160 0.25 -22.17 -1.33
CA HIS A 160 1.51 -21.87 -2.03
C HIS A 160 2.03 -20.48 -1.65
N LEU A 161 1.23 -19.44 -1.80
CA LEU A 161 1.64 -18.07 -1.49
C LEU A 161 2.03 -17.91 -0.02
N ILE A 162 1.25 -18.49 0.89
CA ILE A 162 1.55 -18.45 2.32
C ILE A 162 2.84 -19.20 2.64
N GLY A 163 3.03 -20.40 2.06
CA GLY A 163 4.27 -21.15 2.19
C GLY A 163 5.49 -20.37 1.70
N PHE A 164 5.36 -19.67 0.57
CA PHE A 164 6.40 -18.81 0.04
C PHE A 164 6.71 -17.62 0.97
N ILE A 165 5.68 -16.92 1.47
CA ILE A 165 5.83 -15.83 2.44
C ILE A 165 6.58 -16.32 3.70
N LYS A 166 6.22 -17.49 4.24
CA LYS A 166 6.91 -18.06 5.41
C LYS A 166 8.35 -18.45 5.12
N THR A 167 8.63 -18.95 3.92
CA THR A 167 9.98 -19.31 3.49
C THR A 167 10.87 -18.06 3.44
N MET A 168 10.34 -16.95 2.93
CA MET A 168 11.09 -15.70 2.80
C MET A 168 11.20 -14.94 4.13
N PHE A 169 10.10 -14.78 4.85
CA PHE A 169 10.00 -13.84 5.98
C PHE A 169 9.82 -14.52 7.34
N GLY A 170 9.73 -15.84 7.41
CA GLY A 170 9.25 -16.56 8.59
C GLY A 170 9.96 -16.19 9.91
N SER A 171 11.28 -16.00 9.88
CA SER A 171 12.07 -15.59 11.04
C SER A 171 11.90 -14.11 11.41
N THR A 172 11.48 -13.27 10.48
CA THR A 172 11.31 -11.82 10.66
C THR A 172 9.85 -11.38 10.78
N LEU A 173 8.89 -12.32 10.72
CA LEU A 173 7.46 -12.04 10.87
C LEU A 173 7.13 -11.50 12.26
N VAL A 174 6.47 -10.35 12.29
CA VAL A 174 5.86 -9.74 13.49
C VAL A 174 4.43 -10.27 13.63
N PRO A 175 4.15 -11.13 14.64
CA PRO A 175 2.81 -11.72 14.80
C PRO A 175 1.77 -10.69 15.27
N PRO A 176 0.47 -10.98 15.14
CA PRO A 176 -0.63 -10.18 15.69
C PRO A 176 -0.45 -9.86 17.18
N GLY A 177 -0.63 -8.58 17.56
CA GLY A 177 -0.47 -8.12 18.94
C GLY A 177 -0.39 -6.60 19.05
N ILE A 178 0.39 -6.11 20.01
CA ILE A 178 0.68 -4.67 20.21
C ILE A 178 2.18 -4.45 19.93
N PRO A 179 2.63 -4.55 18.67
CA PRO A 179 4.05 -4.37 18.35
C PRO A 179 4.45 -2.91 18.55
N THR A 180 5.69 -2.71 19.00
CA THR A 180 6.39 -1.43 19.06
C THR A 180 7.67 -1.56 18.23
N LEU A 181 8.28 -0.45 17.80
CA LEU A 181 9.56 -0.51 17.07
C LEU A 181 10.63 -1.24 17.90
N GLN A 182 10.76 -0.87 19.17
CA GLN A 182 11.74 -1.48 20.07
C GLN A 182 11.56 -3.00 20.17
N ASN A 183 10.33 -3.47 20.44
CA ASN A 183 10.08 -4.90 20.58
C ASN A 183 10.30 -5.67 19.26
N CYS A 184 10.01 -5.04 18.11
CA CYS A 184 10.32 -5.61 16.80
C CYS A 184 11.84 -5.80 16.64
N TRP A 185 12.63 -4.78 16.95
CA TRP A 185 14.09 -4.82 16.84
C TRP A 185 14.73 -5.81 17.83
N ASP A 186 14.28 -5.82 19.08
CA ASP A 186 14.78 -6.72 20.13
C ASP A 186 14.55 -8.20 19.77
N GLN A 187 13.50 -8.49 19.00
CA GLN A 187 13.19 -9.83 18.50
C GLN A 187 13.78 -10.13 17.12
N GLY A 188 14.47 -9.19 16.47
CA GLY A 188 14.95 -9.33 15.10
C GLY A 188 13.84 -9.49 14.06
N LYS A 189 12.65 -8.91 14.32
CA LYS A 189 11.47 -8.98 13.46
C LYS A 189 11.15 -7.63 12.87
N ASN A 190 10.78 -7.59 11.61
CA ASN A 190 10.49 -6.34 10.91
C ASN A 190 9.46 -6.46 9.78
N VAL A 191 8.76 -7.59 9.64
CA VAL A 191 7.76 -7.78 8.58
C VAL A 191 6.40 -8.13 9.16
N ILE A 192 5.42 -7.27 8.95
CA ILE A 192 4.00 -7.53 9.22
C ILE A 192 3.35 -7.99 7.92
N VAL A 193 2.67 -9.14 7.95
CA VAL A 193 1.87 -9.63 6.83
C VAL A 193 0.40 -9.60 7.20
N SER A 194 -0.40 -8.82 6.47
CA SER A 194 -1.86 -8.87 6.50
C SER A 194 -2.36 -9.70 5.32
N TYR A 195 -3.27 -10.64 5.57
CA TYR A 195 -3.74 -11.57 4.55
C TYR A 195 -5.27 -11.70 4.57
N ASP A 196 -5.92 -11.29 3.48
CA ASP A 196 -7.40 -11.25 3.37
C ASP A 196 -8.00 -12.58 2.90
N TYR A 197 -7.72 -13.67 3.62
CA TYR A 197 -8.34 -14.97 3.38
C TYR A 197 -8.61 -15.74 4.69
N PRO A 198 -9.73 -15.46 5.38
CA PRO A 198 -10.03 -16.01 6.70
C PRO A 198 -10.11 -17.55 6.77
N ALA A 199 -10.39 -18.21 5.64
CA ALA A 199 -10.49 -19.67 5.57
C ALA A 199 -9.14 -20.38 5.74
N ASN A 200 -8.01 -19.66 5.60
CA ASN A 200 -6.67 -20.19 5.79
C ASN A 200 -5.95 -19.43 6.91
N TYR A 201 -6.42 -19.64 8.13
CA TYR A 201 -5.89 -18.94 9.30
C TYR A 201 -4.48 -19.43 9.64
N HIS A 202 -3.57 -18.48 9.79
CA HIS A 202 -2.20 -18.70 10.27
C HIS A 202 -1.91 -17.73 11.43
N PRO A 203 -1.45 -18.21 12.59
CA PRO A 203 -1.32 -17.38 13.79
C PRO A 203 -0.30 -16.24 13.65
N GLU A 204 0.69 -16.39 12.79
CA GLU A 204 1.69 -15.37 12.44
C GLU A 204 1.19 -14.30 11.45
N MET A 205 0.01 -14.47 10.86
CA MET A 205 -0.55 -13.53 9.88
C MET A 205 -1.64 -12.65 10.49
N TRP A 206 -1.60 -11.37 10.16
CA TRP A 206 -2.62 -10.41 10.54
C TRP A 206 -3.86 -10.56 9.67
N LYS A 207 -5.02 -10.30 10.26
CA LYS A 207 -6.28 -10.18 9.51
C LYS A 207 -6.21 -9.00 8.54
N LYS A 208 -7.16 -8.94 7.61
CA LYS A 208 -7.33 -7.82 6.68
C LYS A 208 -7.29 -6.49 7.44
N ILE A 209 -6.39 -5.60 7.02
CA ILE A 209 -6.35 -4.22 7.49
C ILE A 209 -7.48 -3.44 6.81
N THR A 210 -8.30 -2.75 7.60
CA THR A 210 -9.39 -1.93 7.05
C THR A 210 -8.82 -0.75 6.28
N TYR A 211 -9.26 -0.59 5.03
CA TYR A 211 -8.81 0.48 4.13
C TYR A 211 -9.93 1.50 3.92
N TYR A 212 -9.76 2.71 4.46
CA TYR A 212 -10.72 3.80 4.32
C TYR A 212 -10.35 4.72 3.16
N TYR A 213 -11.17 4.72 2.11
CA TYR A 213 -10.99 5.56 0.93
C TYR A 213 -12.33 6.01 0.35
N ALA A 214 -12.33 7.14 -0.35
CA ALA A 214 -13.57 7.79 -0.77
C ALA A 214 -14.18 7.22 -2.05
N ASN A 215 -13.47 6.34 -2.77
CA ASN A 215 -13.89 5.83 -4.07
C ASN A 215 -14.35 6.95 -5.04
N SER A 216 -13.56 8.04 -5.10
CA SER A 216 -13.96 9.28 -5.77
C SER A 216 -12.74 10.05 -6.29
N MET A 217 -12.93 10.81 -7.36
CA MET A 217 -11.95 11.81 -7.85
C MET A 217 -12.07 13.16 -7.14
N ASP A 218 -13.07 13.32 -6.27
CA ASP A 218 -13.29 14.55 -5.51
C ASP A 218 -12.49 14.55 -4.20
N ARG A 219 -11.54 15.47 -4.10
CA ARG A 219 -10.71 15.69 -2.91
C ARG A 219 -11.53 16.02 -1.66
N ALA A 220 -12.69 16.68 -1.81
CA ALA A 220 -13.54 16.97 -0.66
C ALA A 220 -14.11 15.67 -0.06
N GLN A 221 -14.49 14.72 -0.91
CA GLN A 221 -14.93 13.39 -0.48
C GLN A 221 -13.78 12.58 0.13
N VAL A 222 -12.56 12.67 -0.43
CA VAL A 222 -11.35 12.07 0.19
C VAL A 222 -11.15 12.59 1.60
N LYS A 223 -11.17 13.92 1.79
CA LYS A 223 -11.04 14.54 3.12
C LYS A 223 -12.14 14.10 4.08
N SER A 224 -13.40 14.15 3.63
CA SER A 224 -14.56 13.78 4.44
C SER A 224 -14.45 12.32 4.88
N LYS A 225 -14.09 11.40 3.98
CA LYS A 225 -13.99 9.97 4.31
C LYS A 225 -12.89 9.67 5.32
N ILE A 226 -11.75 10.35 5.21
CA ILE A 226 -10.65 10.19 6.16
C ILE A 226 -11.01 10.82 7.51
N SER A 227 -11.66 11.99 7.54
CA SER A 227 -12.15 12.58 8.79
C SER A 227 -13.15 11.68 9.51
N GLU A 228 -14.07 11.04 8.77
CA GLU A 228 -14.99 10.03 9.30
C GLU A 228 -14.21 8.85 9.90
N ALA A 229 -13.23 8.32 9.17
CA ALA A 229 -12.39 7.21 9.64
C ALA A 229 -11.62 7.58 10.92
N LEU A 230 -11.00 8.75 10.98
CA LEU A 230 -10.27 9.21 12.17
C LEU A 230 -11.20 9.41 13.38
N GLY A 231 -12.44 9.86 13.15
CA GLY A 231 -13.45 9.94 14.20
C GLY A 231 -13.85 8.56 14.73
N LYS A 232 -14.12 7.61 13.82
CA LYS A 232 -14.50 6.24 14.12
C LYS A 232 -13.39 5.47 14.84
N GLU A 233 -12.15 5.63 14.38
CA GLU A 233 -11.00 4.84 14.80
C GLU A 233 -10.17 5.49 15.90
N LYS A 234 -10.67 6.58 16.51
CA LYS A 234 -9.94 7.38 17.51
C LYS A 234 -9.35 6.57 18.66
N THR A 235 -10.07 5.54 19.13
CA THR A 235 -9.67 4.66 20.24
C THR A 235 -9.22 3.28 19.79
N SER A 236 -9.08 3.06 18.48
CA SER A 236 -8.67 1.77 17.92
C SER A 236 -7.25 1.39 18.35
N ASN A 237 -7.05 0.08 18.58
CA ASN A 237 -5.75 -0.51 18.91
C ASN A 237 -5.34 -1.52 17.83
N TYR A 238 -5.58 -1.18 16.56
CA TYR A 238 -5.27 -1.99 15.40
C TYR A 238 -4.88 -1.12 14.22
N PHE A 239 -4.25 -1.72 13.20
CA PHE A 239 -3.93 -1.05 11.95
C PHE A 239 -5.17 -0.72 11.13
N PHE A 240 -5.22 0.49 10.59
CA PHE A 240 -6.16 0.91 9.55
C PHE A 240 -5.46 1.86 8.59
N VAL A 241 -5.96 1.95 7.36
CA VAL A 241 -5.39 2.79 6.31
C VAL A 241 -6.30 3.97 6.02
N CYS A 242 -5.73 5.17 6.02
CA CYS A 242 -6.31 6.38 5.45
C CYS A 242 -5.81 6.54 4.01
N GLY A 243 -6.64 6.15 3.04
CA GLY A 243 -6.34 6.22 1.63
C GLY A 243 -6.56 7.62 1.05
N LEU A 244 -5.47 8.29 0.67
CA LEU A 244 -5.49 9.51 -0.14
C LEU A 244 -5.71 9.24 -1.63
N ASN A 245 -5.73 7.97 -2.03
CA ASN A 245 -5.91 7.56 -3.41
C ASN A 245 -7.24 8.06 -3.97
N MET A 246 -7.21 8.45 -5.24
CA MET A 246 -8.39 8.87 -5.98
C MET A 246 -8.87 7.70 -6.84
N THR A 247 -10.18 7.64 -7.14
CA THR A 247 -10.71 6.53 -7.93
C THR A 247 -11.53 7.06 -9.09
N LEU A 248 -11.19 6.60 -10.29
CA LEU A 248 -11.94 6.96 -11.50
C LEU A 248 -13.40 6.49 -11.38
N PRO A 249 -14.37 7.28 -11.85
CA PRO A 249 -15.76 6.85 -11.89
C PRO A 249 -15.91 5.60 -12.76
N ALA A 250 -16.76 4.66 -12.34
CA ALA A 250 -17.10 3.47 -13.13
C ALA A 250 -18.20 3.73 -14.19
N ASP A 251 -18.69 4.97 -14.29
CA ASP A 251 -19.76 5.39 -15.20
C ASP A 251 -19.25 6.35 -16.28
N HIS A 252 -20.18 6.91 -17.07
CA HIS A 252 -19.88 7.81 -18.19
C HIS A 252 -19.02 9.04 -17.79
N ARG A 253 -18.96 9.42 -16.52
CA ARG A 253 -18.08 10.52 -16.04
C ARG A 253 -16.60 10.21 -16.22
N ILE A 254 -16.22 8.94 -16.42
CA ILE A 254 -14.85 8.56 -16.77
C ILE A 254 -14.37 9.26 -18.06
N LEU A 255 -15.29 9.58 -18.99
CA LEU A 255 -14.98 10.22 -20.27
C LEU A 255 -14.29 11.59 -20.10
N ILE A 256 -14.63 12.35 -19.05
CA ILE A 256 -14.00 13.65 -18.75
C ILE A 256 -12.48 13.51 -18.52
N TYR A 257 -12.06 12.33 -18.08
CA TYR A 257 -10.66 11.99 -17.83
C TYR A 257 -10.04 11.36 -19.08
N ILE A 258 -10.61 10.28 -19.59
CA ILE A 258 -9.99 9.49 -20.66
C ILE A 258 -9.97 10.19 -22.04
N LEU A 259 -10.83 11.18 -22.27
CA LEU A 259 -10.80 12.02 -23.48
C LEU A 259 -9.71 13.09 -23.45
N ARG A 260 -9.02 13.29 -22.32
CA ARG A 260 -7.86 14.19 -22.24
C ARG A 260 -6.63 13.44 -22.74
N LEU A 261 -6.45 13.44 -24.06
CA LEU A 261 -5.44 12.62 -24.76
C LEU A 261 -3.99 12.83 -24.29
N CYS A 262 -3.67 14.00 -23.71
CA CYS A 262 -2.34 14.31 -23.17
C CYS A 262 -2.25 14.22 -21.63
N ASP A 263 -3.28 13.69 -20.97
CA ASP A 263 -3.34 13.55 -19.51
C ASP A 263 -3.23 12.07 -19.12
N SER A 264 -2.88 11.82 -17.86
CA SER A 264 -2.77 10.48 -17.29
C SER A 264 -3.26 10.49 -15.85
N PHE A 265 -3.54 9.31 -15.30
CA PHE A 265 -3.92 9.22 -13.90
C PHE A 265 -2.85 9.83 -12.97
N PRO A 266 -1.54 9.50 -13.11
CA PRO A 266 -0.47 10.19 -12.41
C PRO A 266 -0.52 11.72 -12.52
N ASN A 267 -0.72 12.27 -13.72
CA ASN A 267 -0.79 13.71 -13.91
C ASN A 267 -1.93 14.36 -13.11
N VAL A 268 -3.09 13.71 -13.01
CA VAL A 268 -4.22 14.16 -12.19
C VAL A 268 -3.86 14.14 -10.70
N ILE A 269 -3.27 13.05 -10.21
CA ILE A 269 -2.81 12.94 -8.83
C ILE A 269 -1.79 14.03 -8.53
N ARG A 270 -0.81 14.28 -9.42
CA ARG A 270 0.25 15.28 -9.21
C ARG A 270 -0.28 16.70 -9.00
N ARG A 271 -1.44 17.03 -9.57
CA ARG A 271 -2.12 18.33 -9.37
C ARG A 271 -2.97 18.37 -8.10
N GLY A 272 -3.45 17.21 -7.63
CA GLY A 272 -4.34 17.08 -6.47
C GLY A 272 -3.61 16.92 -5.13
N LEU A 273 -2.57 16.08 -5.11
CA LEU A 273 -1.90 15.60 -3.91
C LEU A 273 -1.37 16.72 -2.99
N PRO A 274 -0.73 17.81 -3.48
CA PRO A 274 -0.25 18.87 -2.60
C PRO A 274 -1.34 19.52 -1.73
N LYS A 275 -2.57 19.62 -2.25
CA LYS A 275 -3.70 20.18 -1.50
C LYS A 275 -4.24 19.20 -0.45
N LEU A 276 -4.14 17.89 -0.70
CA LEU A 276 -4.45 16.86 0.28
C LEU A 276 -3.40 16.83 1.39
N LEU A 277 -2.10 16.90 1.03
CA LEU A 277 -1.01 16.95 2.00
C LEU A 277 -1.10 18.17 2.92
N LYS A 278 -1.41 19.36 2.38
CA LYS A 278 -1.62 20.56 3.20
C LYS A 278 -2.73 20.38 4.24
N TRP A 279 -3.80 19.67 3.89
CA TRP A 279 -4.88 19.35 4.81
C TRP A 279 -4.50 18.23 5.80
N LEU A 280 -3.77 17.22 5.33
CA LEU A 280 -3.31 16.11 6.15
C LEU A 280 -2.41 16.56 7.31
N LYS A 281 -1.56 17.57 7.09
CA LYS A 281 -0.72 18.20 8.13
C LYS A 281 -1.50 18.74 9.34
N GLN A 282 -2.80 18.94 9.20
CA GLN A 282 -3.69 19.43 10.25
C GLN A 282 -4.37 18.30 11.03
N GLN A 283 -4.20 17.05 10.60
CA GLN A 283 -4.82 15.88 11.22
C GLN A 283 -3.90 15.30 12.31
N SER A 284 -4.48 14.50 13.21
CA SER A 284 -3.76 13.78 14.25
C SER A 284 -4.37 12.39 14.43
N GLY A 285 -3.60 11.45 15.00
CA GLY A 285 -4.05 10.06 15.15
C GLY A 285 -4.19 9.32 13.83
N VAL A 286 -3.51 9.78 12.77
CA VAL A 286 -3.40 9.01 11.53
C VAL A 286 -2.53 7.78 11.79
N ASN A 287 -2.98 6.64 11.28
CA ASN A 287 -2.30 5.35 11.38
C ASN A 287 -1.47 5.16 10.11
N ILE A 288 -1.84 4.24 9.22
CA ILE A 288 -1.25 4.16 7.89
C ILE A 288 -1.90 5.22 7.00
N VAL A 289 -1.10 5.99 6.26
CA VAL A 289 -1.57 6.89 5.21
C VAL A 289 -1.07 6.36 3.87
N ALA A 290 -1.97 5.90 3.01
CA ALA A 290 -1.61 5.34 1.70
C ALA A 290 -1.99 6.29 0.57
N SER A 291 -1.16 6.38 -0.48
CA SER A 291 -1.43 7.28 -1.61
C SER A 291 -1.00 6.68 -2.95
N ASP A 292 -1.62 7.20 -4.02
CA ASP A 292 -1.08 7.11 -5.37
C ASP A 292 0.14 8.03 -5.46
N LEU A 293 1.16 7.62 -6.20
CA LEU A 293 2.45 8.33 -6.32
C LEU A 293 3.12 8.54 -4.95
N ALA A 294 3.28 7.47 -4.17
CA ALA A 294 3.80 7.54 -2.81
C ALA A 294 5.26 8.04 -2.74
N THR A 295 6.05 7.87 -3.80
CA THR A 295 7.42 8.41 -3.89
C THR A 295 7.45 9.89 -4.27
N ARG A 296 6.28 10.52 -4.48
CA ARG A 296 6.23 11.93 -4.83
C ARG A 296 6.77 12.77 -3.67
N LYS A 297 7.50 13.82 -4.04
CA LYS A 297 7.99 14.85 -3.13
C LYS A 297 6.91 15.26 -2.12
N ASP A 298 7.34 15.41 -0.88
CA ASP A 298 6.58 15.85 0.29
C ASP A 298 5.57 14.83 0.85
N PHE A 299 5.27 13.71 0.19
CA PHE A 299 4.33 12.72 0.74
C PHE A 299 4.90 12.03 1.98
N VAL A 300 6.01 11.30 1.83
CA VAL A 300 6.64 10.54 2.92
C VAL A 300 7.01 11.47 4.07
N SER A 301 7.67 12.60 3.78
CA SER A 301 8.06 13.56 4.80
C SER A 301 6.87 14.09 5.58
N THR A 302 5.76 14.44 4.90
CA THR A 302 4.54 14.90 5.57
C THR A 302 3.97 13.83 6.49
N VAL A 303 3.91 12.57 6.07
CA VAL A 303 3.37 11.49 6.91
C VAL A 303 4.27 11.24 8.12
N VAL A 304 5.58 11.16 7.92
CA VAL A 304 6.55 10.94 9.01
C VAL A 304 6.53 12.09 10.02
N GLU A 305 6.44 13.34 9.57
CA GLU A 305 6.36 14.55 10.42
C GLU A 305 5.17 14.51 11.39
N LEU A 306 4.06 13.84 11.04
CA LEU A 306 2.87 13.74 11.90
C LEU A 306 3.14 12.99 13.21
N ASN A 307 4.16 12.13 13.24
CA ASN A 307 4.60 11.46 14.46
C ASN A 307 5.09 12.44 15.54
N SER A 308 5.46 13.68 15.16
CA SER A 308 5.87 14.71 16.12
C SER A 308 4.76 15.08 17.11
N ALA A 309 3.50 14.84 16.75
CA ALA A 309 2.36 15.08 17.63
C ALA A 309 2.25 14.06 18.78
N LEU A 310 2.97 12.94 18.71
CA LEU A 310 2.99 11.88 19.73
C LEU A 310 4.05 12.13 20.80
N MET A 311 5.00 13.03 20.55
CA MET A 311 6.01 13.40 21.54
C MET A 311 5.36 14.21 22.67
N LYS A 312 5.67 13.85 23.91
CA LYS A 312 5.24 14.63 25.07
C LYS A 312 5.95 16.00 25.05
N PRO A 313 5.28 17.07 25.53
CA PRO A 313 5.88 18.39 25.71
C PRO A 313 7.15 18.39 26.55
#